data_AF-A0A4R2P8R9-F1
#
_entry.id   AF-A0A4R2P8R9-F1
#
_cell.length_a   1.000
_cell.length_b   1.000
_cell.length_c   1.000
_cell.angle_alpha   90.00
_cell.angle_beta   90.00
_cell.angle_gamma   90.00
#
_symmetry.space_group_name_H-M   'P 1'
#
loop_
_entity.id
_entity.type
_entity.pdbx_description
1 polymer ?
#
loop_
_entity_poly.entity_id
_entity_poly.type
_entity_poly.pdbx_seq_one_letter_code
_entity_poly.pdbx_strand_id
1 'polypeptide(L)'
;MRRAGHDWTEQQVDQLCRLKAAGKTNGQVAEAMGLSRNAVAGQINRLRAKGDKRISPAAPTAAAEHFARKASRSIDDRLAELMELRSPTLQHAAFQLGVSLRVVEDAWDRILATKGDQAR
;
A
#
# COMPACT_ATOMS: atom_id res chain seq x y z
N MET A 1 -15.97 -27.37 -13.04
CA MET A 1 -14.92 -26.72 -12.20
C MET A 1 -14.97 -27.34 -10.80
N ARG A 2 -13.92 -28.07 -10.38
CA ARG A 2 -13.87 -28.70 -9.04
C ARG A 2 -13.66 -27.61 -7.98
N ARG A 3 -14.59 -27.47 -7.04
CA ARG A 3 -14.34 -26.80 -5.76
C ARG A 3 -13.36 -27.67 -4.99
N ALA A 4 -12.07 -27.34 -5.05
CA ALA A 4 -11.12 -27.86 -4.08
C ALA A 4 -11.49 -27.24 -2.73
N GLY A 5 -12.24 -27.99 -1.91
CA GLY A 5 -12.22 -27.79 -0.47
C GLY A 5 -10.78 -28.04 -0.04
N HIS A 6 -9.97 -26.99 -0.03
CA HIS A 6 -8.56 -27.11 0.33
C HIS A 6 -8.53 -27.23 1.84
N ASP A 7 -8.51 -28.47 2.32
CA ASP A 7 -8.10 -28.77 3.69
C ASP A 7 -6.70 -28.17 3.85
N TRP A 8 -6.63 -27.12 4.66
CA TRP A 8 -5.38 -26.43 4.94
C TRP A 8 -4.50 -27.39 5.74
N THR A 9 -3.39 -27.81 5.14
CA THR A 9 -2.39 -28.60 5.85
C THR A 9 -1.68 -27.76 6.89
N GLU A 10 -1.12 -28.40 7.92
CA GLU A 10 -0.32 -27.71 8.94
C GLU A 10 0.85 -26.93 8.33
N GLN A 11 1.52 -27.50 7.31
CA GLN A 11 2.61 -26.83 6.59
C GLN A 11 2.14 -25.53 5.90
N GLN A 12 0.94 -25.53 5.32
CA GLN A 12 0.38 -24.33 4.70
C GLN A 12 -0.02 -23.30 5.74
N VAL A 13 -0.56 -23.74 6.88
CA VAL A 13 -0.88 -22.84 8.00
C VAL A 13 0.40 -22.21 8.55
N ASP A 14 1.46 -22.98 8.75
CA ASP A 14 2.75 -22.49 9.22
C ASP A 14 3.38 -21.50 8.25
N GLN A 15 3.36 -21.81 6.95
CA GLN A 15 3.88 -20.90 5.93
C GLN A 15 3.08 -19.59 5.89
N LEU A 16 1.75 -19.65 5.98
CA LEU A 16 0.90 -18.47 6.07
C LEU A 16 1.23 -17.64 7.32
N CYS A 17 1.34 -18.28 8.49
CA CYS A 17 1.70 -17.62 9.74
C CYS A 17 3.05 -16.93 9.65
N ARG A 18 4.08 -17.58 9.10
CA ARG A 18 5.41 -17.00 8.87
C ARG A 18 5.35 -15.77 7.97
N LEU A 19 4.64 -15.86 6.83
CA LEU A 19 4.52 -14.73 5.90
C LEU A 19 3.75 -13.56 6.52
N LYS A 20 2.73 -13.83 7.34
CA LYS A 20 2.00 -12.79 8.08
C LYS A 20 2.85 -12.16 9.19
N ALA A 21 3.63 -12.97 9.92
CA ALA A 21 4.60 -12.47 10.90
C ALA A 21 5.69 -11.61 10.24
N ALA A 22 6.09 -11.94 9.01
CA ALA A 22 6.98 -11.13 8.18
C ALA A 22 6.30 -9.87 7.56
N GLY A 23 5.07 -9.54 7.96
CA GLY A 23 4.37 -8.33 7.53
C GLY A 23 3.82 -8.37 6.11
N LYS A 24 3.80 -9.52 5.43
CA LYS A 24 3.27 -9.63 4.07
C LYS A 24 1.76 -9.37 4.03
N THR A 25 1.32 -8.70 2.98
CA THR A 25 -0.11 -8.48 2.70
C THR A 25 -0.79 -9.77 2.26
N ASN A 26 -2.12 -9.84 2.36
CA ASN A 26 -2.84 -11.05 1.93
C ASN A 26 -2.65 -11.35 0.43
N GLY A 27 -2.41 -10.32 -0.40
CA GLY A 27 -2.09 -10.50 -1.82
C GLY A 27 -0.71 -11.12 -2.02
N GLN A 28 0.31 -10.62 -1.31
CA GLN A 28 1.67 -11.18 -1.37
C GLN A 28 1.75 -12.60 -0.80
N VAL A 29 0.98 -12.88 0.26
CA VAL A 29 0.86 -14.25 0.80
C VAL A 29 0.21 -15.17 -0.22
N ALA A 30 -0.86 -14.71 -0.88
CA ALA A 30 -1.55 -15.47 -1.91
C ALA A 30 -0.64 -15.79 -3.09
N GLU A 31 0.11 -14.80 -3.58
CA GLU A 31 1.12 -14.98 -4.63
C GLU A 31 2.21 -15.97 -4.21
N ALA A 32 2.79 -15.80 -3.02
CA ALA A 32 3.85 -16.67 -2.51
C ALA A 32 3.39 -18.13 -2.28
N MET A 33 2.09 -18.35 -2.07
CA MET A 33 1.52 -19.68 -1.81
C MET A 33 0.79 -20.26 -3.04
N GLY A 34 0.70 -19.53 -4.15
CA GLY A 34 -0.08 -19.95 -5.32
C GLY A 34 -1.58 -20.06 -5.04
N LEU A 35 -2.10 -19.28 -4.08
CA LEU A 35 -3.50 -19.29 -3.66
C LEU A 35 -4.22 -18.00 -4.09
N SER A 36 -5.54 -17.97 -3.93
CA SER A 36 -6.29 -16.72 -4.09
C SER A 36 -6.21 -15.87 -2.83
N ARG A 37 -6.23 -14.54 -2.99
CA ARG A 37 -6.31 -13.58 -1.87
C ARG A 37 -7.48 -13.90 -0.94
N ASN A 38 -8.61 -14.32 -1.49
CA ASN A 38 -9.82 -14.63 -0.73
C ASN A 38 -9.67 -15.92 0.08
N ALA A 39 -8.98 -16.93 -0.45
CA ALA A 39 -8.67 -18.15 0.30
C ALA A 39 -7.77 -17.85 1.52
N VAL A 40 -6.73 -17.03 1.32
CA VAL A 40 -5.84 -16.57 2.40
C VAL A 40 -6.60 -15.74 3.44
N ALA A 41 -7.42 -14.79 3.00
CA ALA A 41 -8.22 -13.96 3.89
C ALA A 41 -9.21 -14.79 4.72
N GLY A 42 -9.89 -15.75 4.10
CA GLY A 42 -10.79 -16.68 4.79
C GLY A 42 -10.06 -17.51 5.83
N GLN A 43 -8.86 -18.03 5.51
CA GLN A 43 -8.07 -18.80 6.46
C GLN A 43 -7.58 -17.96 7.64
N ILE A 44 -7.07 -16.75 7.40
CA ILE A 44 -6.66 -15.82 8.45
C ILE A 44 -7.82 -15.54 9.43
N ASN A 45 -9.03 -15.32 8.90
CA ASN A 45 -10.21 -15.10 9.73
C ASN A 45 -10.55 -16.34 10.57
N ARG A 46 -10.45 -17.54 10.01
CA ARG A 46 -10.66 -18.80 10.76
C ARG A 46 -9.62 -18.99 11.87
N LEU A 47 -8.34 -18.70 11.60
CA LEU A 47 -7.27 -18.79 12.60
C LEU A 47 -7.46 -17.78 13.73
N ARG A 48 -7.87 -16.55 13.40
CA ARG A 48 -8.24 -15.53 14.41
C ARG A 48 -9.42 -15.94 15.27
N ALA A 49 -10.48 -16.49 14.65
CA ALA A 49 -11.64 -16.98 15.39
C ALA A 49 -11.28 -18.14 16.33
N LYS A 50 -10.28 -18.95 15.98
CA LYS A 50 -9.72 -20.01 16.84
C LYS A 50 -8.75 -19.48 17.91
N GLY A 51 -8.44 -18.18 17.93
CA GLY A 51 -7.51 -17.58 18.88
C GLY A 51 -6.05 -17.94 18.63
N ASP A 52 -5.67 -18.25 17.39
CA ASP A 52 -4.29 -18.61 17.06
C ASP A 52 -3.36 -17.40 17.23
N LYS A 53 -2.49 -17.45 18.26
CA LYS A 53 -1.55 -16.38 18.61
C LYS A 53 -0.54 -16.07 17.52
N ARG A 54 -0.35 -16.97 16.54
CA ARG A 54 0.53 -16.74 15.37
C ARG A 54 -0.08 -15.70 14.41
N ILE A 55 -1.39 -15.47 14.50
CA ILE A 55 -2.14 -14.46 13.73
C ILE A 55 -2.67 -13.39 14.70
N SER A 56 -1.79 -12.81 15.51
CA SER A 56 -2.12 -11.59 16.23
C SER A 56 -2.46 -10.45 15.25
N PRO A 57 -3.28 -9.45 15.65
CA PRO A 57 -3.43 -8.23 14.86
C PRO A 57 -2.03 -7.63 14.68
N ALA A 58 -1.50 -7.76 13.47
CA ALA A 58 -0.18 -7.23 13.16
C ALA A 58 -0.19 -5.73 13.47
N ALA A 59 0.85 -5.26 14.17
CA ALA A 59 1.22 -3.86 14.18
C ALA A 59 1.11 -3.30 12.75
N PRO A 60 0.74 -2.02 12.56
CA PRO A 60 0.64 -1.42 11.24
C PRO A 60 1.92 -1.76 10.44
N THR A 61 1.75 -2.48 9.33
CA THR A 61 2.87 -3.09 8.63
C THR A 61 3.72 -2.02 7.95
N ALA A 62 5.01 -2.25 7.70
CA ALA A 62 5.81 -1.35 6.86
C ALA A 62 5.18 -1.07 5.49
N ALA A 63 4.37 -2.00 4.95
CA ALA A 63 3.57 -1.78 3.75
C ALA A 63 2.34 -0.89 4.01
N ALA A 64 1.62 -1.07 5.11
CA ALA A 64 0.51 -0.20 5.50
C ALA A 64 1.01 1.20 5.89
N GLU A 65 2.18 1.31 6.52
CA GLU A 65 2.90 2.54 6.77
C GLU A 65 3.43 3.15 5.48
N HIS A 66 3.92 2.35 4.52
CA HIS A 66 4.33 2.86 3.21
C HIS A 66 3.12 3.33 2.39
N PHE A 67 2.01 2.60 2.43
CA PHE A 67 0.74 3.01 1.81
C PHE A 67 0.14 4.21 2.54
N ALA A 68 0.21 4.27 3.87
CA ALA A 68 -0.22 5.42 4.66
C ALA A 68 0.68 6.63 4.40
N ARG A 69 2.00 6.44 4.25
CA ARG A 69 2.97 7.48 3.86
C ARG A 69 2.75 7.95 2.41
N LYS A 70 2.39 7.04 1.51
CA LYS A 70 2.02 7.35 0.12
C LYS A 70 0.66 8.05 0.04
N ALA A 71 -0.27 7.71 0.93
CA ALA A 71 -1.56 8.36 1.08
C ALA A 71 -1.49 9.69 1.87
N SER A 72 -0.47 9.88 2.71
CA SER A 72 -0.22 11.11 3.48
C SER A 72 0.77 12.07 2.83
N ARG A 73 1.37 11.73 1.68
CA ARG A 73 2.20 12.69 0.93
C ARG A 73 1.28 13.81 0.46
N SER A 74 1.63 15.04 0.84
CA SER A 74 0.91 16.24 0.40
C SER A 74 0.85 16.28 -1.12
N ILE A 75 -0.18 16.92 -1.67
CA ILE A 75 -0.23 17.22 -3.10
C ILE A 75 1.06 17.94 -3.52
N ASP A 76 1.61 18.77 -2.63
CA ASP A 76 2.84 19.52 -2.83
C ASP A 76 4.07 18.58 -3.01
N ASP A 77 4.21 17.55 -2.16
CA ASP A 77 5.31 16.58 -2.27
C ASP A 77 5.22 15.75 -3.55
N ARG A 78 4.00 15.32 -3.91
CA ARG A 78 3.76 14.52 -5.12
C ARG A 78 3.96 15.36 -6.38
N LEU A 79 3.58 16.62 -6.35
CA LEU A 79 3.79 17.56 -7.44
C LEU A 79 5.28 17.83 -7.63
N ALA A 80 6.03 18.11 -6.56
CA ALA A 80 7.48 18.33 -6.63
C ALA A 80 8.21 17.13 -7.25
N GLU A 81 7.89 15.90 -6.83
CA GLU A 81 8.45 14.66 -7.38
C GLU A 81 8.12 14.48 -8.87
N LEU A 82 6.89 14.79 -9.29
CA LEU A 82 6.50 14.73 -10.70
C LEU A 82 7.24 15.76 -11.55
N MET A 83 7.48 16.96 -11.02
CA MET A 83 8.21 18.01 -11.75
C MET A 83 9.72 17.76 -11.84
N GLU A 84 10.29 16.92 -10.96
CA GLU A 84 11.70 16.49 -11.02
C GLU A 84 11.95 15.35 -12.03
N LEU A 85 10.92 14.55 -12.32
CA LEU A 85 10.95 13.59 -13.43
C LEU A 85 10.76 14.34 -14.77
N ARG A 86 11.36 13.85 -15.86
CA ARG A 86 11.46 14.51 -17.17
C ARG A 86 10.13 15.17 -17.62
N SER A 87 10.07 16.49 -17.44
CA SER A 87 9.03 17.49 -17.77
C SER A 87 7.60 17.00 -18.11
N PRO A 88 6.79 16.61 -17.12
CA PRO A 88 5.34 16.70 -17.23
C PRO A 88 4.88 18.16 -17.07
N THR A 89 3.90 18.59 -17.86
CA THR A 89 3.21 19.87 -17.63
C THR A 89 2.36 19.79 -16.35
N LEU A 90 1.99 20.94 -15.76
CA LEU A 90 1.07 20.98 -14.60
C LEU A 90 -0.26 20.26 -14.90
N GLN A 91 -0.72 20.29 -16.15
CA GLN A 91 -1.89 19.55 -16.61
C GLN A 91 -1.68 18.03 -16.57
N HIS A 92 -0.49 17.56 -16.97
CA HIS A 92 -0.16 16.14 -16.87
C HIS A 92 -0.06 15.69 -15.41
N ALA A 93 0.49 16.54 -14.53
CA ALA A 93 0.51 16.29 -13.10
C ALA A 93 -0.91 16.23 -12.52
N ALA A 94 -1.81 17.16 -12.88
CA ALA A 94 -3.21 17.13 -12.44
C ALA A 94 -3.91 15.82 -12.83
N PHE A 95 -3.70 15.37 -14.08
CA PHE A 95 -4.22 14.08 -14.56
C PHE A 95 -3.67 12.89 -13.77
N GLN A 96 -2.35 12.85 -13.51
CA GLN A 96 -1.73 11.76 -12.76
C GLN A 96 -2.08 11.76 -11.26
N LEU A 97 -2.31 12.95 -10.69
CA LEU A 97 -2.64 13.11 -9.28
C LEU A 97 -4.15 12.92 -9.00
N GLY A 98 -4.99 12.96 -10.04
CA GLY A 98 -6.45 12.81 -9.92
C GLY A 98 -7.12 14.01 -9.26
N VAL A 99 -6.53 15.21 -9.40
CA VAL A 99 -7.02 16.47 -8.83
C VAL A 99 -7.21 17.52 -9.93
N SER A 100 -7.90 18.62 -9.64
CA SER A 100 -8.08 19.70 -10.60
C SER A 100 -6.77 20.44 -10.88
N LEU A 101 -6.67 21.04 -12.07
CA LEU A 101 -5.51 21.86 -12.44
C LEU A 101 -5.26 22.99 -11.44
N ARG A 102 -6.33 23.64 -10.95
CA ARG A 102 -6.22 24.72 -9.96
C ARG A 102 -5.58 24.27 -8.65
N VAL A 103 -5.88 23.06 -8.18
CA VAL A 103 -5.25 22.49 -6.98
C VAL A 103 -3.75 22.24 -7.19
N VAL A 104 -3.35 21.89 -8.41
CA VAL A 104 -1.94 21.72 -8.80
C VAL A 104 -1.23 23.06 -8.94
N GLU A 105 -1.88 24.07 -9.52
CA GLU A 105 -1.34 25.45 -9.62
C GLU A 105 -1.10 26.04 -8.23
N ASP A 106 -2.11 25.98 -7.35
CA ASP A 106 -1.98 26.47 -5.96
C ASP A 106 -0.87 25.73 -5.19
N ALA A 107 -0.69 24.42 -5.46
CA ALA A 107 0.40 23.62 -4.90
C ALA A 107 1.77 24.02 -5.46
N TRP A 108 1.87 24.30 -6.75
CA TRP A 108 3.10 24.76 -7.39
C TRP A 108 3.54 26.12 -6.86
N ASP A 109 2.59 27.05 -6.68
CA ASP A 109 2.86 28.37 -6.11
C ASP A 109 3.41 28.28 -4.68
N ARG A 110 2.86 27.39 -3.84
CA ARG A 110 3.40 27.11 -2.49
C ARG A 110 4.82 26.54 -2.53
N ILE A 111 5.09 25.61 -3.44
CA ILE A 111 6.43 25.01 -3.63
C ILE A 111 7.44 26.09 -4.06
N LEU A 112 7.07 26.96 -5.02
CA LEU A 112 7.92 28.05 -5.48
C LEU A 112 8.18 29.09 -4.39
N ALA A 113 7.16 29.46 -3.61
CA ALA A 113 7.30 30.38 -2.48
C ALA A 113 8.29 29.82 -1.43
N THR A 114 8.19 28.53 -1.12
CA THR A 114 9.08 27.86 -0.17
C THR A 114 10.52 27.79 -0.68
N LYS A 115 10.74 27.57 -1.97
CA LYS A 115 12.08 27.54 -2.58
C LYS A 115 12.69 28.95 -2.75
N GLY A 116 11.87 29.98 -2.94
CA GLY A 116 12.30 31.38 -3.04
C GLY A 116 12.80 31.97 -1.71
N ASP A 117 12.20 31.56 -0.59
CA ASP A 117 12.63 31.98 0.76
C ASP A 117 13.98 31.35 1.19
N GLN A 118 14.38 30.22 0.60
CA GLN A 118 15.66 29.55 0.89
C GLN A 118 16.87 30.19 0.16
N ALA A 119 16.65 31.25 -0.62
CA ALA A 119 17.67 31.91 -1.45
C ALA A 119 17.98 33.37 -1.02
N ARG A 120 17.46 33.82 0.13
CA ARG A 120 17.76 35.13 0.75
C ARG A 120 18.50 34.95 2.06
#